data_AF-A0A359KQU1-F1
#
_entry.id   AF-A0A359KQU1-F1
#
_cell.length_a   1.000
_cell.length_b   1.000
_cell.length_c   1.000
_cell.angle_alpha   90.00
_cell.angle_beta   90.00
_cell.angle_gamma   90.00
#
_symmetry.space_group_name_H-M   'P 1'
#
loop_
_entity.id
_entity.type
_entity.pdbx_description
1 polymer ?
#
loop_
_entity_poly.entity_id
_entity_poly.type
_entity_poly.pdbx_seq_one_letter_code
_entity_poly.pdbx_strand_id
1 'polypeptide(L)' 'GSVLHQLREYPGTEQIPVIVLAGAKELDESELLAAGASDIILEPVDRETLVTRLRELTVSTAGLGRDDNNTLL' A
#
# COMPACT_ATOMS: atom_id res chain seq x y z
N GLY A 1 -7.99 15.66 -8.14
CA GLY A 1 -7.07 14.59 -7.72
C GLY A 1 -7.88 13.35 -7.45
N SER A 2 -7.34 12.16 -7.75
CA SER A 2 -7.94 10.89 -7.30
C SER A 2 -7.87 10.79 -5.78
N VAL A 3 -8.66 9.89 -5.18
CA VAL A 3 -8.60 9.63 -3.73
C VAL A 3 -7.18 9.26 -3.29
N LEU A 4 -6.44 8.50 -4.10
CA LEU A 4 -5.04 8.17 -3.81
C LEU A 4 -4.17 9.43 -3.69
N HIS A 5 -4.31 10.35 -4.64
CA HIS A 5 -3.57 11.60 -4.62
C HIS A 5 -3.86 12.39 -3.34
N GLN A 6 -5.14 12.51 -2.98
CA GLN A 6 -5.55 13.19 -1.75
C GLN A 6 -4.93 12.53 -0.50
N LEU A 7 -4.95 11.20 -0.40
CA LEU A 7 -4.33 10.49 0.73
C LEU A 7 -2.82 10.78 0.86
N ARG A 8 -2.13 10.96 -0.27
CA ARG A 8 -0.69 11.30 -0.30
C ARG A 8 -0.41 12.78 0.04
N GLU A 9 -1.39 13.67 -0.09
CA GLU A 9 -1.23 15.10 0.19
C GLU A 9 -1.41 15.47 1.68
N TYR A 10 -2.10 14.66 2.48
CA TYR A 10 -2.39 14.97 3.88
C TYR A 10 -1.40 14.33 4.87
N PRO A 11 -0.80 15.12 5.79
CA PRO A 11 0.01 14.60 6.89
C PRO A 11 -0.79 13.66 7.80
N GLY A 12 -0.23 12.49 8.10
CA GLY A 12 -0.87 11.40 8.84
C GLY A 12 -1.46 10.30 7.96
N THR A 13 -1.67 10.52 6.65
CA THR A 13 -2.17 9.50 5.71
C THR A 13 -1.21 9.20 4.56
N GLU A 14 -0.20 10.03 4.37
CA GLU A 14 0.71 10.01 3.23
C GLU A 14 1.58 8.76 3.17
N GLN A 15 1.81 8.08 4.29
CA GLN A 15 2.59 6.85 4.38
C GLN A 15 1.72 5.58 4.44
N ILE A 16 0.39 5.70 4.51
CA ILE A 16 -0.48 4.53 4.60
C ILE A 16 -0.38 3.74 3.28
N PRO A 17 -0.04 2.45 3.30
CA PRO A 17 -0.05 1.63 2.10
C PRO A 17 -1.49 1.43 1.60
N VAL A 18 -1.70 1.57 0.30
CA VAL A 18 -3.05 1.46 -0.32
C VAL A 18 -3.03 0.41 -1.41
N ILE A 19 -3.89 -0.60 -1.29
CA ILE A 19 -4.18 -1.56 -2.36
C ILE A 19 -5.42 -1.09 -3.11
N VAL A 20 -5.36 -1.03 -4.43
CA VAL A 20 -6.53 -0.76 -5.27
C VAL A 20 -7.15 -2.07 -5.76
N LEU A 21 -8.46 -2.22 -5.58
CA LEU A 21 -9.25 -3.27 -6.22
C LEU A 21 -9.95 -2.66 -7.43
N ALA A 22 -9.76 -3.26 -8.61
CA ALA A 22 -10.29 -2.69 -9.85
C ALA A 22 -10.84 -3.77 -10.80
N GLY A 23 -11.88 -3.40 -11.56
CA GLY A 23 -12.38 -4.22 -12.66
C GLY A 23 -11.50 -4.13 -13.90
N ALA A 24 -11.34 -5.24 -14.62
CA ALA A 24 -10.45 -5.35 -15.77
C ALA A 24 -10.76 -4.43 -16.97
N LYS A 25 -11.92 -3.77 -17.01
CA LYS A 25 -12.35 -2.96 -18.16
C LYS A 25 -11.92 -1.49 -18.10
N GLU A 26 -11.54 -0.97 -16.95
CA GLU A 26 -11.36 0.48 -16.74
C GLU A 26 -10.11 0.78 -15.88
N LEU A 27 -9.11 -0.10 -15.95
CA LEU A 27 -7.89 0.03 -15.18
C LEU A 27 -6.71 0.48 -16.04
N ASP A 28 -6.14 1.64 -15.72
CA ASP A 28 -4.76 1.98 -16.08
C ASP A 28 -3.88 1.78 -14.84
N GLU A 29 -3.21 0.63 -14.77
CA GLU A 29 -2.32 0.30 -13.65
C GLU A 29 -1.20 1.33 -13.48
N SER A 30 -0.73 1.90 -14.61
CA SER A 30 0.37 2.87 -14.57
C SER A 30 -0.05 4.18 -13.92
N GLU A 31 -1.28 4.62 -14.15
CA GLU A 31 -1.84 5.84 -13.54
C GLU A 31 -1.96 5.66 -12.01
N LEU A 32 -2.47 4.52 -11.56
CA LEU A 32 -2.66 4.26 -10.13
C LEU A 32 -1.34 4.11 -9.38
N LEU A 33 -0.36 3.43 -9.98
CA LEU A 33 1.00 3.34 -9.43
C LEU A 33 1.63 4.74 -9.35
N ALA A 34 1.49 5.56 -10.40
CA ALA A 34 1.97 6.94 -10.39
C ALA A 34 1.25 7.82 -9.35
N ALA A 35 -0.03 7.55 -9.09
CA ALA A 35 -0.81 8.20 -8.03
C ALA A 35 -0.44 7.72 -6.61
N GLY A 36 0.44 6.72 -6.49
CA GLY A 36 0.95 6.21 -5.22
C GLY A 36 0.19 5.00 -4.68
N ALA A 37 -0.46 4.18 -5.51
CA ALA A 37 -0.92 2.86 -5.08
C ALA A 37 0.28 1.97 -4.69
N SER A 38 0.12 1.16 -3.65
CA SER A 38 1.14 0.23 -3.17
C SER A 38 1.02 -1.15 -3.82
N ASP A 39 -0.20 -1.53 -4.21
CA ASP A 39 -0.49 -2.71 -5.03
C ASP A 39 -1.84 -2.52 -5.73
N ILE A 40 -2.08 -3.30 -6.78
CA ILE A 40 -3.32 -3.29 -7.56
C ILE A 40 -3.76 -4.75 -7.77
N ILE A 41 -5.02 -5.02 -7.49
CA ILE A 41 -5.63 -6.34 -7.59
C ILE A 41 -6.83 -6.25 -8.54
N LEU A 42 -6.82 -7.09 -9.57
CA LEU A 42 -7.94 -7.23 -10.49
C LEU A 42 -9.06 -8.06 -9.88
N GLU A 43 -10.29 -7.55 -9.98
CA GLU A 43 -11.48 -8.33 -9.68
C GLU A 43 -11.82 -9.29 -10.83
N PRO A 44 -12.32 -10.50 -10.53
CA PRO A 44 -12.63 -11.01 -9.19
C PRO A 44 -11.38 -11.49 -8.44
N VAL A 45 -11.25 -11.11 -7.17
CA VAL A 45 -10.20 -11.61 -6.27
C VAL A 45 -10.79 -12.58 -5.26
N ASP A 46 -10.10 -13.69 -5.01
CA ASP A 46 -10.43 -14.60 -3.92
C ASP A 46 -9.79 -14.17 -2.59
N ARG A 47 -10.35 -14.67 -1.49
CA ARG A 47 -9.92 -14.30 -0.14
C ARG A 47 -8.45 -14.66 0.14
N GLU A 48 -7.95 -15.78 -0.37
CA GLU A 48 -6.59 -16.23 -0.09
C GLU A 48 -5.56 -15.30 -0.75
N THR A 49 -5.81 -14.94 -2.01
CA THR A 49 -5.01 -13.96 -2.74
C THR A 49 -4.99 -12.62 -2.02
N LEU A 50 -6.16 -12.09 -1.63
CA LEU A 50 -6.23 -10.81 -0.92
C LEU A 50 -5.48 -10.82 0.42
N VAL A 51 -5.63 -11.88 1.21
CA VAL A 51 -4.93 -12.03 2.49
C VAL A 51 -3.42 -12.13 2.30
N THR A 52 -2.96 -12.82 1.26
CA THR A 52 -1.53 -12.92 0.93
C THR A 52 -0.95 -11.55 0.62
N ARG A 53 -1.60 -10.78 -0.26
CA ARG A 53 -1.18 -9.42 -0.60
C ARG A 53 -1.10 -8.49 0.61
N LEU A 54 -2.12 -8.53 1.47
CA LEU A 54 -2.14 -7.73 2.69
C LEU A 54 -0.96 -8.04 3.62
N ARG A 55 -0.56 -9.31 3.74
CA ARG A 55 0.60 -9.71 4.55
C ARG A 55 1.91 -9.20 3.97
N GLU A 56 2.07 -9.23 2.64
CA GLU A 56 3.27 -8.71 1.97
C GLU A 56 3.46 -7.22 2.26
N LEU A 57 2.36 -6.44 2.26
CA LEU A 57 2.37 -5.01 2.52
C LEU A 57 2.65 -4.63 3.98
N THR A 58 2.14 -5.38 4.96
CA THR A 58 2.39 -5.08 6.38
C THR A 58 3.83 -5.40 6.79
N VAL A 59 4.45 -6.41 6.17
CA VAL A 59 5.84 -6.78 6.44
C VAL A 59 6.81 -5.71 5.89
N SER A 60 6.48 -5.09 4.75
CA SER A 60 7.28 -4.00 4.15
C SER A 60 7.28 -2.70 4.99
N THR A 61 6.22 -2.49 5.79
CA THR A 61 6.12 -1.31 6.69
C THR A 61 6.84 -1.53 8.02
N ALA A 62 7.19 -2.78 8.37
CA ALA A 62 7.83 -3.15 9.63
C ALA A 62 9.36 -2.86 9.69
N GLY A 63 9.84 -1.91 8.87
CA GLY A 63 11.24 -1.49 8.78
C GLY A 63 11.60 -0.24 9.58
N LEU A 64 10.72 0.30 10.44
CA LEU A 64 11.00 1.48 11.26
C LEU A 64 10.70 1.20 12.75
N GLY A 65 11.73 0.77 13.49
CA GLY A 65 11.65 0.52 14.94
C GLY A 65 12.63 -0.51 15.50
N ARG A 66 13.77 -0.75 14.85
CA ARG A 66 14.92 -1.41 15.50
C ARG A 66 15.96 -0.35 15.81
N ASP A 67 15.77 0.30 16.96
CA ASP A 67 16.75 1.14 17.63
C ASP A 67 17.46 0.25 18.68
N ASP A 68 18.42 -0.54 18.23
CA ASP A 68 19.41 -1.21 19.08
C ASP A 68 20.45 -0.20 19.60
N ASN A 69 19.98 0.84 20.30
CA ASN A 69 20.83 1.62 21.18
C ASN A 69 20.97 0.88 22.52
N ASN A 70 21.73 -0.22 22.51
CA ASN A 70 22.38 -0.71 23.71
C ASN A 70 23.64 0.13 24.00
N THR A 71 23.42 1.35 24.47
CA THR A 71 24.40 2.02 25.34
C THR A 71 24.22 1.42 26.73
N LEU A 72 25.07 0.47 27.08
CA LEU A 72 25.35 0.09 28.46
C LEU A 72 26.82 0.43 28.71
N LEU A 73 27.03 1.17 29.81
CA LEU A 73 28.31 1.59 30.39
C LEU A 73 29.30 0.42 30.53
#